data_AF-A0A7V3EE69-F1
#
_entry.id   AF-A0A7V3EE69-F1
#
_cell.length_a   1.000
_cell.length_b   1.000
_cell.length_c   1.000
_cell.angle_alpha   90.00
_cell.angle_beta   90.00
_cell.angle_gamma   90.00
#
_symmetry.space_group_name_H-M   'P 1'
#
loop_
_entity.id
_entity.type
_entity.pdbx_description
1 polymer ?
#
loop_
_entity_poly.entity_id
_entity_poly.type
_entity_poly.pdbx_seq_one_letter_code
_entity_poly.pdbx_strand_id
1 'polypeptide(L)'
;MDGKGFDPDKGNKDTLEPQTVKGSFLERILSILLGTHDPEKEKKRLLKNIAKELKRNKYKFYNPKNRLALPAMAKFFHEIFKVVGPAQMLLQNAASSGALRTLVIESSLSKEELELVESLTEDKLRERARTKDLKTLVEEVKSQIVNLYAVFDHDKIKQINLTNRALHQFLKFTLFDYYFLLKKFDPNLPDKDYTYVPKFEPIHGDYVSDDLKDFLEILFALDPSYSWDELFDILKVYRNVDVVSRPAWKKLLSALEDVRKNGVLELIVRHLDGNPFYKPTLDMGSERIVEPYLNKIKTQTELLIQKILQEKKNQQIDQLVHKIFGNAPLLRMRYYTDKANTTFSKKMVSGYTLTEPANYLKAFMLDYVKKDIRELRDLLIVRGKWATNLLSQQLSESFHTLVEQSEELVRLDDACGDEGEYGTKIRKVINRVERDQGAMKLLRDTIRVINERMAKILTESGRQLIIFGKNLKNLIEDFDKSPQSEIIINWKEVDQAAEGKVRERMVEVYKKVYTFIQLLQLFVKEEGK
;
A
#
# COMPACT_ATOMS: atom_id res chain seq x y z
N MET A 1 -31.47 -16.70 32.61
CA MET A 1 -30.12 -17.26 32.80
C MET A 1 -29.12 -16.30 32.17
N ASP A 2 -28.75 -15.32 32.98
CA ASP A 2 -27.40 -14.85 33.27
C ASP A 2 -26.30 -14.87 32.18
N GLY A 3 -25.80 -13.66 31.94
CA GLY A 3 -24.36 -13.35 31.96
C GLY A 3 -23.72 -13.02 30.62
N LYS A 4 -22.83 -12.04 30.47
CA LYS A 4 -22.24 -11.04 31.38
C LYS A 4 -21.65 -9.93 30.50
N GLY A 5 -21.98 -8.68 30.79
CA GLY A 5 -21.17 -7.52 30.40
C GLY A 5 -20.06 -7.31 31.45
N PHE A 6 -18.89 -6.90 30.98
CA PHE A 6 -17.70 -6.61 31.78
C PHE A 6 -17.51 -5.09 31.77
N ASP A 7 -17.59 -4.46 32.94
CA ASP A 7 -17.25 -3.06 33.20
C ASP A 7 -16.20 -3.03 34.32
N PRO A 8 -15.01 -2.45 34.12
CA PRO A 8 -13.93 -2.48 35.09
C PRO A 8 -14.00 -1.26 36.00
N ASP A 9 -14.73 -1.38 37.11
CA ASP A 9 -14.52 -0.51 38.27
C ASP A 9 -14.40 -1.34 39.54
N LYS A 10 -13.16 -1.66 39.91
CA LYS A 10 -12.77 -2.23 41.20
C LYS A 10 -11.42 -1.65 41.60
N GLY A 11 -11.38 -0.94 42.73
CA GLY A 11 -10.12 -0.55 43.34
C GLY A 11 -10.22 0.41 44.53
N ASN A 12 -10.78 -0.07 45.63
CA ASN A 12 -10.50 0.30 47.03
C ASN A 12 -10.43 1.79 47.44
N LYS A 13 -11.45 2.19 48.21
CA LYS A 13 -11.41 3.32 49.16
C LYS A 13 -10.70 2.86 50.44
N ASP A 14 -9.52 3.40 50.71
CA ASP A 14 -9.01 3.53 52.08
C ASP A 14 -9.14 4.99 52.51
N THR A 15 -9.95 5.18 53.55
CA THR A 15 -10.17 6.41 54.29
C THR A 15 -8.99 6.69 55.21
N LEU A 16 -8.39 7.88 55.11
CA LEU A 16 -7.58 8.47 56.17
C LEU A 16 -8.03 9.92 56.38
N GLU A 17 -8.52 10.17 57.59
CA GLU A 17 -8.92 11.47 58.15
C GLU A 17 -7.75 12.46 58.18
N PRO A 18 -7.98 13.78 58.08
CA PRO A 18 -6.95 14.77 58.28
C PRO A 18 -6.62 14.89 59.78
N GLN A 19 -5.49 14.32 60.19
CA GLN A 19 -4.90 14.59 61.50
C GLN A 19 -4.43 16.05 61.56
N THR A 20 -5.09 16.83 62.40
CA THR A 20 -4.63 18.15 62.86
C THR A 20 -3.38 17.99 63.72
N VAL A 21 -2.21 18.23 63.14
CA VAL A 21 -0.96 18.37 63.90
C VAL A 21 -0.72 19.86 64.17
N LYS A 22 -0.61 20.20 65.47
CA LYS A 22 -0.30 21.54 65.97
C LYS A 22 1.05 22.01 65.41
N GLY A 23 1.03 23.04 64.56
CA GLY A 23 2.22 23.77 64.13
C GLY A 23 2.96 24.31 65.36
N SER A 24 4.23 23.91 65.48
CA SER A 24 5.07 24.20 66.64
C SER A 24 5.44 25.68 66.67
N PHE A 25 5.50 26.26 67.85
CA PHE A 25 5.93 27.65 68.13
C PHE A 25 7.26 28.02 67.43
N LEU A 26 8.10 27.02 67.12
CA LEU A 26 9.32 27.14 66.33
C LEU A 26 9.10 27.45 64.84
N GLU A 27 8.02 26.98 64.21
CA GLU A 27 7.68 27.32 62.82
C GLU A 27 7.16 28.75 62.69
N ARG A 28 6.48 29.26 63.73
CA ARG A 28 6.09 30.68 63.83
C ARG A 28 7.28 31.59 64.13
N ILE A 29 8.27 31.15 64.91
CA ILE A 29 9.49 31.93 65.15
C ILE A 29 10.43 31.88 63.94
N LEU A 30 10.54 30.75 63.24
CA LEU A 30 11.32 30.63 61.99
C LEU A 30 10.71 31.41 60.83
N SER A 31 9.39 31.48 60.71
CA SER A 31 8.72 32.31 59.68
C SER A 31 8.80 33.82 59.96
N ILE A 32 9.09 34.23 61.20
CA ILE A 32 9.30 35.64 61.58
C ILE A 32 10.81 36.03 61.48
N LEU A 33 11.74 35.08 61.65
CA LEU A 33 13.20 35.29 61.52
C LEU A 33 13.76 35.11 60.10
N LEU A 34 13.07 34.37 59.22
CA LEU A 34 13.43 34.16 57.81
C LEU A 34 12.39 34.82 56.92
N GLY A 35 12.37 36.16 56.94
CA GLY A 35 11.41 36.97 56.19
C GLY A 35 11.30 36.58 54.71
N THR A 36 10.06 36.55 54.23
CA THR A 36 9.66 36.86 52.85
C THR A 36 10.64 36.39 51.77
N HIS A 37 10.44 35.18 51.23
CA HIS A 37 11.04 34.79 49.94
C HIS A 37 10.45 35.71 48.85
N ASP A 38 11.10 36.84 48.62
CA ASP A 38 10.85 37.71 47.48
C ASP A 38 11.38 37.01 46.21
N PRO A 39 10.50 36.49 45.33
CA PRO A 39 10.91 35.76 44.14
C PRO A 39 11.72 36.62 43.17
N GLU A 40 11.52 37.94 43.15
CA GLU A 40 12.32 38.84 42.31
C GLU A 40 13.74 39.01 42.82
N LYS A 41 13.91 39.11 44.15
CA LYS A 41 15.23 39.19 44.78
C LYS A 41 16.02 37.91 44.55
N GLU A 42 15.34 36.76 44.61
CA GLU A 42 15.95 35.47 44.28
C GLU A 42 16.33 35.38 42.79
N LYS A 43 15.42 35.76 41.88
CA LYS A 43 15.71 35.83 40.43
C LYS A 43 16.94 36.70 40.14
N LYS A 44 17.02 37.90 40.74
CA LYS A 44 18.19 38.80 40.61
C LYS A 44 19.47 38.18 41.16
N ARG A 45 19.40 37.44 42.28
CA ARG A 45 20.54 36.71 42.86
C ARG A 45 21.04 35.61 41.91
N LEU A 46 20.14 34.83 41.33
CA LEU A 46 20.46 33.76 40.39
C LEU A 46 21.13 34.32 39.12
N LEU A 47 20.57 35.38 38.53
CA LEU A 47 21.18 36.05 37.36
C LEU A 47 22.57 36.62 37.65
N LYS A 48 22.79 37.17 38.86
CA LYS A 48 24.13 37.61 39.29
C LYS A 48 25.13 36.45 39.42
N ASN A 49 24.67 35.27 39.86
CA ASN A 49 25.52 34.08 39.94
C ASN A 49 25.87 33.56 38.55
N ILE A 50 24.88 33.47 37.64
CA ILE A 50 25.09 33.13 36.23
C ILE A 50 26.11 34.08 35.59
N ALA A 51 26.01 35.39 35.84
CA ALA A 51 26.99 36.37 35.35
C ALA A 51 28.42 36.15 35.90
N LYS A 52 28.56 35.70 37.15
CA LYS A 52 29.88 35.34 37.73
C LYS A 52 30.44 34.07 37.10
N GLU A 53 29.60 33.07 36.88
CA GLU A 53 29.95 31.81 36.25
C GLU A 53 30.41 32.04 34.79
N LEU A 54 29.64 32.78 34.00
CA LEU A 54 29.99 33.16 32.63
C LEU A 54 31.35 33.89 32.54
N LYS A 55 31.67 34.78 33.50
CA LYS A 55 32.99 35.45 33.54
C LYS A 55 34.14 34.47 33.76
N ARG A 56 33.92 33.46 34.60
CA ARG A 56 34.92 32.43 34.96
C ARG A 56 34.98 31.28 33.96
N ASN A 57 33.95 31.09 33.13
CA ASN A 57 33.89 30.03 32.14
C ASN A 57 35.09 30.10 31.19
N LYS A 58 35.63 28.93 30.81
CA LYS A 58 36.75 28.82 29.88
C LYS A 58 36.41 29.36 28.48
N TYR A 59 35.15 29.19 28.08
CA TYR A 59 34.63 29.72 26.83
C TYR A 59 34.30 31.20 27.00
N LYS A 60 35.17 32.06 26.46
CA LYS A 60 34.99 33.52 26.47
C LYS A 60 34.01 33.98 25.38
N PHE A 61 32.82 33.39 25.36
CA PHE A 61 31.78 33.65 24.36
C PHE A 61 30.96 34.90 24.65
N TYR A 62 30.90 35.34 25.91
CA TYR A 62 30.02 36.43 26.33
C TYR A 62 30.62 37.25 27.47
N ASN A 63 30.36 38.56 27.46
CA ASN A 63 30.67 39.49 28.53
C ASN A 63 29.38 39.93 29.24
N PRO A 64 29.08 39.39 30.44
CA PRO A 64 27.87 39.72 31.18
C PRO A 64 27.76 41.18 31.64
N LYS A 65 28.90 41.89 31.80
CA LYS A 65 28.89 43.29 32.29
C LYS A 65 28.28 44.23 31.24
N ASN A 66 28.69 44.05 29.98
CA ASN A 66 28.30 44.92 28.87
C ASN A 66 27.25 44.26 27.97
N ARG A 67 26.78 43.05 28.34
CA ARG A 67 25.88 42.19 27.55
C ARG A 67 26.37 41.96 26.11
N LEU A 68 27.68 41.82 25.92
CA LEU A 68 28.27 41.63 24.59
C LEU A 68 28.51 40.16 24.30
N ALA A 69 27.99 39.67 23.18
CA ALA A 69 28.46 38.45 22.54
C ALA A 69 29.84 38.72 21.92
N LEU A 70 30.80 37.83 22.17
CA LEU A 70 32.21 38.05 21.83
C LEU A 70 32.62 37.29 20.56
N PRO A 71 33.67 37.74 19.85
CA PRO A 71 34.16 37.10 18.63
C PRO A 71 34.48 35.61 18.76
N ALA A 72 34.85 35.13 19.97
CA ALA A 72 35.11 33.72 20.21
C ALA A 72 33.87 32.83 19.99
N MET A 73 32.66 33.35 20.24
CA MET A 73 31.42 32.63 19.96
C MET A 73 31.20 32.48 18.46
N ALA A 74 31.37 33.56 17.69
CA ALA A 74 31.28 33.51 16.24
C ALA A 74 32.32 32.56 15.63
N LYS A 75 33.56 32.57 16.15
CA LYS A 75 34.59 31.59 15.75
C LYS A 75 34.15 30.15 15.99
N PHE A 76 33.51 29.87 17.12
CA PHE A 76 32.98 28.53 17.40
C PHE A 76 31.95 28.11 16.35
N PHE A 77 30.93 28.93 16.09
CA PHE A 77 29.92 28.63 15.07
C PHE A 77 30.48 28.55 13.64
N HIS A 78 31.48 29.37 13.31
CA HIS A 78 32.17 29.30 12.04
C HIS A 78 32.95 28.00 11.85
N GLU A 79 33.57 27.47 12.89
CA GLU A 79 34.22 26.15 12.82
C GLU A 79 33.20 25.01 12.61
N ILE A 80 31.98 25.13 13.14
CA ILE A 80 30.88 24.21 12.82
C ILE A 80 30.54 24.33 11.32
N PHE A 81 30.29 25.54 10.84
CA PHE A 81 29.93 25.83 9.45
C PHE A 81 30.99 25.32 8.46
N LYS A 82 32.28 25.44 8.76
CA LYS A 82 33.34 24.89 7.90
C LYS A 82 33.28 23.37 7.73
N VAL A 83 32.79 22.65 8.74
CA VAL A 83 32.68 21.19 8.70
C VAL A 83 31.41 20.75 7.98
N VAL A 84 30.26 21.35 8.30
CA VAL A 84 28.95 20.90 7.76
C VAL A 84 28.47 21.68 6.54
N GLY A 85 28.98 22.89 6.32
CA GLY A 85 28.58 23.78 5.22
C GLY A 85 28.71 23.15 3.83
N PRO A 86 29.81 22.44 3.50
CA PRO A 86 29.91 21.73 2.22
C PRO A 86 28.79 20.70 2.00
N ALA A 87 28.27 20.09 3.08
CA ALA A 87 27.18 19.10 3.00
C ALA A 87 25.83 19.75 2.68
N GLN A 88 25.66 21.07 2.88
CA GLN A 88 24.38 21.76 2.69
C GLN A 88 23.87 21.70 1.25
N MET A 89 24.76 21.97 0.29
CA MET A 89 24.41 21.85 -1.14
C MET A 89 24.22 20.40 -1.55
N LEU A 90 25.02 19.49 -1.00
CA LEU A 90 24.90 18.06 -1.29
C LEU A 90 23.61 17.48 -0.74
N LEU A 91 23.11 17.93 0.41
CA LEU A 91 21.97 17.32 1.10
C LEU A 91 20.67 18.12 0.97
N GLN A 92 20.61 19.00 -0.03
CA GLN A 92 19.36 19.68 -0.37
C GLN A 92 18.26 18.64 -0.66
N ASN A 93 17.08 18.86 -0.05
CA ASN A 93 15.91 17.97 -0.12
C ASN A 93 16.10 16.56 0.45
N ALA A 94 17.20 16.27 1.17
CA ALA A 94 17.46 14.95 1.73
C ALA A 94 16.39 14.53 2.77
N ALA A 95 15.86 15.47 3.55
CA ALA A 95 14.84 15.21 4.58
C ALA A 95 13.54 14.60 4.02
N SER A 96 13.14 14.99 2.81
CA SER A 96 11.93 14.50 2.12
C SER A 96 12.21 13.36 1.14
N SER A 97 13.45 12.89 1.03
CA SER A 97 13.85 11.89 0.04
C SER A 97 13.42 10.49 0.44
N GLY A 98 12.39 9.97 -0.25
CA GLY A 98 11.98 8.57 -0.10
C GLY A 98 13.10 7.58 -0.44
N ALA A 99 13.93 7.90 -1.43
CA ALA A 99 15.06 7.07 -1.83
C ALA A 99 16.14 6.99 -0.73
N LEU A 100 16.41 8.09 -0.03
CA LEU A 100 17.36 8.07 1.09
C LEU A 100 16.82 7.28 2.29
N ARG A 101 15.51 7.39 2.58
CA ARG A 101 14.87 6.57 3.62
C ARG A 101 14.94 5.08 3.29
N THR A 102 14.68 4.71 2.04
CA THR A 102 14.87 3.34 1.55
C THR A 102 16.31 2.89 1.74
N LEU A 103 17.29 3.73 1.36
CA LEU A 103 18.72 3.42 1.52
C LEU A 103 19.11 3.18 2.98
N VAL A 104 18.60 3.98 3.93
CA VAL A 104 18.83 3.80 5.37
C VAL A 104 18.29 2.46 5.88
N ILE A 105 17.18 1.97 5.31
CA ILE A 105 16.60 0.68 5.68
C ILE A 105 17.42 -0.45 5.02
N GLU A 106 17.66 -0.35 3.73
CA GLU A 106 18.32 -1.39 2.93
C GLU A 106 19.81 -1.56 3.27
N SER A 107 20.48 -0.53 3.80
CA SER A 107 21.87 -0.66 4.27
C SER A 107 22.01 -1.57 5.50
N SER A 108 20.91 -1.86 6.20
CA SER A 108 20.86 -2.80 7.32
C SER A 108 20.65 -4.25 6.89
N LEU A 109 20.43 -4.48 5.59
CA LEU A 109 20.10 -5.79 5.05
C LEU A 109 21.34 -6.55 4.57
N SER A 110 21.33 -7.87 4.76
CA SER A 110 22.33 -8.76 4.16
C SER A 110 22.12 -8.85 2.65
N LYS A 111 23.10 -9.43 1.94
CA LYS A 111 22.96 -9.67 0.50
C LYS A 111 21.76 -10.56 0.17
N GLU A 112 21.54 -11.60 0.96
CA GLU A 112 20.42 -12.53 0.81
C GLU A 112 19.07 -11.85 1.08
N GLU A 113 19.02 -10.94 2.06
CA GLU A 113 17.83 -10.15 2.38
C GLU A 113 17.53 -9.11 1.28
N LEU A 114 18.56 -8.51 0.67
CA LEU A 114 18.40 -7.65 -0.50
C LEU A 114 17.91 -8.43 -1.71
N GLU A 115 18.42 -9.64 -1.95
CA GLU A 115 17.93 -10.53 -3.00
C GLU A 115 16.46 -10.92 -2.78
N LEU A 116 16.02 -11.08 -1.52
CA LEU A 116 14.61 -11.28 -1.19
C LEU A 116 13.76 -10.07 -1.59
N VAL A 117 14.20 -8.84 -1.27
CA VAL A 117 13.53 -7.61 -1.70
C VAL A 117 13.48 -7.50 -3.23
N GLU A 118 14.60 -7.75 -3.91
CA GLU A 118 14.69 -7.72 -5.38
C GLU A 118 13.75 -8.75 -6.02
N SER A 119 13.62 -9.94 -5.42
CA SER A 119 12.74 -11.00 -5.93
C SER A 119 11.25 -10.64 -5.95
N LEU A 120 10.86 -9.60 -5.21
CA LEU A 120 9.51 -9.05 -5.12
C LEU A 120 9.28 -7.86 -6.08
N THR A 121 10.28 -7.47 -6.87
CA THR A 121 10.15 -6.41 -7.88
C THR A 121 9.31 -6.84 -9.08
N GLU A 122 8.82 -5.87 -9.84
CA GLU A 122 7.97 -6.14 -11.00
C GLU A 122 8.66 -7.02 -12.04
N ASP A 123 9.91 -6.72 -12.36
CA ASP A 123 10.68 -7.46 -13.38
C ASP A 123 10.83 -8.95 -13.00
N LYS A 124 11.25 -9.23 -11.76
CA LYS A 124 11.44 -10.61 -11.27
C LYS A 124 10.13 -11.38 -11.18
N LEU A 125 9.05 -10.74 -10.72
CA LEU A 125 7.74 -11.39 -10.61
C LEU A 125 7.15 -11.70 -11.99
N ARG A 126 7.30 -10.78 -12.95
CA ARG A 126 6.86 -11.02 -14.34
C ARG A 126 7.66 -12.11 -15.02
N GLU A 127 8.97 -12.19 -14.79
CA GLU A 127 9.81 -13.27 -15.30
C GLU A 127 9.33 -14.63 -14.78
N ARG A 128 9.13 -14.75 -13.46
CA ARG A 128 8.62 -15.98 -12.82
C ARG A 128 7.22 -16.35 -13.32
N ALA A 129 6.34 -15.38 -13.56
CA ALA A 129 4.98 -15.61 -14.06
C ALA A 129 4.93 -16.13 -15.51
N ARG A 130 6.03 -16.07 -16.26
CA ARG A 130 6.11 -16.66 -17.61
C ARG A 130 6.29 -18.18 -17.56
N THR A 131 7.00 -18.68 -16.56
CA THR A 131 7.45 -20.08 -16.50
C THR A 131 6.75 -20.90 -15.42
N LYS A 132 6.32 -20.29 -14.32
CA LYS A 132 5.67 -20.98 -13.20
C LYS A 132 4.14 -20.99 -13.30
N ASP A 133 3.55 -21.99 -12.65
CA ASP A 133 2.13 -21.98 -12.32
C ASP A 133 1.79 -20.80 -11.41
N LEU A 134 0.64 -20.16 -11.67
CA LEU A 134 0.24 -18.93 -11.00
C LEU A 134 -0.16 -19.14 -9.54
N LYS A 135 -0.74 -20.29 -9.20
CA LYS A 135 -1.11 -20.59 -7.82
C LYS A 135 0.14 -20.77 -6.97
N THR A 136 1.11 -21.53 -7.48
CA THR A 136 2.42 -21.68 -6.84
C THR A 136 3.13 -20.34 -6.69
N LEU A 137 3.12 -19.48 -7.72
CA LEU A 137 3.72 -18.15 -7.63
C LEU A 137 3.08 -17.30 -6.53
N VAL A 138 1.75 -17.30 -6.41
CA VAL A 138 1.03 -16.55 -5.37
C VAL A 138 1.43 -17.04 -3.97
N GLU A 139 1.51 -18.35 -3.75
CA GLU A 139 1.91 -18.94 -2.47
C GLU A 139 3.37 -18.60 -2.12
N GLU A 140 4.28 -18.72 -3.08
CA GLU A 140 5.69 -18.32 -2.91
C GLU A 140 5.81 -16.84 -2.54
N VAL A 141 5.11 -15.95 -3.23
CA VAL A 141 5.16 -14.50 -2.98
C VAL A 141 4.61 -14.16 -1.60
N LYS A 142 3.51 -14.79 -1.17
CA LYS A 142 2.99 -14.61 0.20
C LYS A 142 4.02 -15.04 1.24
N SER A 143 4.66 -16.19 1.05
CA SER A 143 5.73 -16.68 1.93
C SER A 143 6.91 -15.71 1.96
N GLN A 144 7.35 -15.21 0.81
CA GLN A 144 8.43 -14.22 0.71
C GLN A 144 8.10 -12.91 1.42
N ILE A 145 6.86 -12.42 1.34
CA ILE A 145 6.41 -11.24 2.10
C ILE A 145 6.48 -11.52 3.60
N VAL A 146 5.99 -12.68 4.07
CA VAL A 146 6.08 -13.05 5.49
C VAL A 146 7.53 -13.11 5.96
N ASN A 147 8.40 -13.73 5.17
CA ASN A 147 9.84 -13.82 5.47
C ASN A 147 10.49 -12.44 5.51
N LEU A 148 10.11 -11.53 4.60
CA LEU A 148 10.61 -10.16 4.60
C LEU A 148 10.22 -9.42 5.89
N TYR A 149 9.02 -9.60 6.41
CA TYR A 149 8.64 -9.00 7.70
C TYR A 149 9.46 -9.58 8.86
N ALA A 150 9.76 -10.88 8.83
CA ALA A 150 10.56 -11.55 9.86
C ALA A 150 12.02 -11.08 9.91
N VAL A 151 12.56 -10.55 8.80
CA VAL A 151 13.91 -9.95 8.72
C VAL A 151 14.05 -8.72 9.64
N PHE A 152 12.96 -7.99 9.86
CA PHE A 152 12.96 -6.77 10.67
C PHE A 152 12.53 -7.06 12.10
N ASP A 153 13.41 -7.70 12.87
CA ASP A 153 13.22 -7.88 14.30
C ASP A 153 13.33 -6.55 15.08
N HIS A 154 13.06 -6.61 16.38
CA HIS A 154 13.08 -5.44 17.25
C HIS A 154 14.43 -4.70 17.24
N ASP A 155 15.54 -5.43 17.22
CA ASP A 155 16.87 -4.84 17.34
C ASP A 155 17.30 -4.20 16.01
N LYS A 156 17.04 -4.86 14.88
CA LYS A 156 17.26 -4.28 13.55
C LYS A 156 16.41 -3.02 13.36
N ILE A 157 15.12 -3.05 13.73
CA ILE A 157 14.25 -1.86 13.68
C ILE A 157 14.80 -0.73 14.55
N LYS A 158 15.30 -1.05 15.74
CA LYS A 158 15.89 -0.05 16.64
C LYS A 158 17.14 0.59 16.03
N GLN A 159 18.01 -0.20 15.40
CA GLN A 159 19.20 0.31 14.70
C GLN A 159 18.83 1.21 13.52
N ILE A 160 17.92 0.77 12.65
CA ILE A 160 17.44 1.58 11.51
C ILE A 160 16.89 2.93 12.00
N ASN A 161 16.07 2.93 13.05
CA ASN A 161 15.53 4.16 13.62
C ASN A 161 16.62 5.05 14.23
N LEU A 162 17.67 4.46 14.81
CA LEU A 162 18.81 5.20 15.35
C LEU A 162 19.60 5.89 14.23
N THR A 163 19.90 5.17 13.16
CA THR A 163 20.57 5.71 11.96
C THR A 163 19.71 6.79 11.29
N ASN A 164 18.39 6.60 11.22
CA ASN A 164 17.47 7.63 10.71
C ASN A 164 17.45 8.89 11.59
N ARG A 165 17.51 8.76 12.92
CA ARG A 165 17.64 9.93 13.82
C ARG A 165 18.98 10.63 13.64
N ALA A 166 20.07 9.87 13.50
CA ALA A 166 21.39 10.44 13.21
C ALA A 166 21.36 11.25 11.90
N LEU A 167 20.68 10.75 10.86
CA LEU A 167 20.45 11.48 9.61
C LEU A 167 19.73 12.82 9.87
N HIS A 168 18.60 12.80 10.56
CA HIS A 168 17.84 14.02 10.85
C HIS A 168 18.66 15.01 11.69
N GLN A 169 19.40 14.52 12.68
CA GLN A 169 20.29 15.34 13.50
C GLN A 169 21.41 15.97 12.65
N PHE A 170 22.02 15.20 11.74
CA PHE A 170 23.03 15.72 10.82
C PHE A 170 22.46 16.80 9.88
N LEU A 171 21.24 16.59 9.38
CA LEU A 171 20.54 17.58 8.55
C LEU A 171 20.21 18.84 9.35
N LYS A 172 19.76 18.73 10.61
CA LYS A 172 19.53 19.89 11.50
C LYS A 172 20.82 20.71 11.68
N PHE A 173 21.96 20.06 11.92
CA PHE A 173 23.25 20.76 11.95
C PHE A 173 23.58 21.40 10.60
N THR A 174 23.41 20.68 9.50
CA THR A 174 23.76 21.16 8.16
C THR A 174 22.90 22.34 7.68
N LEU A 175 21.64 22.39 8.12
CA LEU A 175 20.63 23.37 7.69
C LEU A 175 20.45 24.55 8.65
N PHE A 176 21.15 24.56 9.79
CA PHE A 176 21.15 25.71 10.69
C PHE A 176 21.68 26.96 9.97
N ASP A 177 21.05 28.12 10.18
CA ASP A 177 21.39 29.36 9.47
C ASP A 177 22.65 30.03 10.05
N TYR A 178 23.80 29.38 9.85
CA TYR A 178 25.09 29.90 10.25
C TYR A 178 25.41 31.22 9.57
N TYR A 179 24.96 31.41 8.32
CA TYR A 179 25.22 32.65 7.60
C TYR A 179 24.58 33.83 8.33
N PHE A 180 23.29 33.74 8.65
CA PHE A 180 22.59 34.82 9.35
C PHE A 180 23.19 35.11 10.73
N LEU A 181 23.51 34.06 11.51
CA LEU A 181 24.18 34.22 12.79
C LEU A 181 25.54 34.94 12.64
N LEU A 182 26.41 34.45 11.74
CA LEU A 182 27.78 34.94 11.59
C LEU A 182 27.83 36.34 10.96
N LYS A 183 26.90 36.67 10.05
CA LYS A 183 26.75 38.00 9.43
C LYS A 183 26.51 39.10 10.46
N LYS A 184 25.90 38.78 11.60
CA LYS A 184 25.73 39.72 12.74
C LYS A 184 27.07 40.14 13.32
N PHE A 185 28.06 39.24 13.38
CA PHE A 185 29.41 39.51 13.89
C PHE A 185 30.36 40.06 12.84
N ASP A 186 30.13 39.79 11.56
CA ASP A 186 30.88 40.35 10.43
C ASP A 186 29.90 40.73 9.30
N PRO A 187 29.50 42.01 9.22
CA PRO A 187 28.58 42.49 8.18
C PRO A 187 29.12 42.31 6.76
N ASN A 188 30.43 42.14 6.57
CA ASN A 188 31.05 41.93 5.26
C ASN A 188 31.14 40.45 4.88
N LEU A 189 30.74 39.52 5.75
CA LEU A 189 30.79 38.08 5.48
C LEU A 189 29.99 37.74 4.20
N PRO A 190 30.63 37.28 3.11
CA PRO A 190 29.93 36.81 1.92
C PRO A 190 29.13 35.53 2.19
N ASP A 191 28.02 35.34 1.46
CA ASP A 191 27.29 34.07 1.49
C ASP A 191 28.06 33.01 0.68
N LYS A 192 28.20 31.81 1.24
CA LYS A 192 28.83 30.62 0.60
C LYS A 192 30.26 30.78 0.06
N ASP A 193 31.04 31.72 0.58
CA ASP A 193 32.49 31.79 0.31
C ASP A 193 33.28 31.24 1.51
N TYR A 194 33.78 30.01 1.33
CA TYR A 194 34.56 29.28 2.34
C TYR A 194 36.03 29.72 2.42
N THR A 195 36.47 30.64 1.55
CA THR A 195 37.85 31.14 1.50
C THR A 195 38.04 32.47 2.21
N TYR A 196 36.94 33.21 2.42
CA TYR A 196 36.94 34.45 3.18
C TYR A 196 37.41 34.22 4.63
N VAL A 197 38.19 35.16 5.15
CA VAL A 197 38.68 35.15 6.54
C VAL A 197 37.83 36.11 7.37
N PRO A 198 36.92 35.61 8.23
CA PRO A 198 35.98 36.48 8.92
C PRO A 198 36.64 37.39 9.96
N LYS A 199 36.15 38.62 10.04
CA LYS A 199 36.55 39.63 11.02
C LYS A 199 35.41 39.86 12.02
N PHE A 200 35.26 38.91 12.93
CA PHE A 200 34.20 38.97 13.93
C PHE A 200 34.44 40.06 14.97
N GLU A 201 33.47 40.94 15.14
CA GLU A 201 33.44 41.99 16.15
C GLU A 201 32.45 41.68 17.29
N PRO A 202 32.65 42.20 18.51
CA PRO A 202 31.67 42.05 19.59
C PRO A 202 30.34 42.73 19.23
N ILE A 203 29.22 42.06 19.52
CA ILE A 203 27.87 42.60 19.29
C ILE A 203 27.02 42.56 20.54
N HIS A 204 25.92 43.31 20.55
CA HIS A 204 24.94 43.20 21.62
C HIS A 204 24.33 41.80 21.63
N GLY A 205 24.34 41.13 22.78
CA GLY A 205 23.96 39.72 22.87
C GLY A 205 22.47 39.46 22.59
N ASP A 206 21.61 40.47 22.73
CA ASP A 206 20.18 40.33 22.41
C ASP A 206 19.96 39.97 20.92
N TYR A 207 20.89 40.32 20.02
CA TYR A 207 20.79 39.98 18.59
C TYR A 207 20.96 38.50 18.28
N VAL A 208 21.44 37.71 19.23
CA VAL A 208 21.71 36.27 19.06
C VAL A 208 20.96 35.38 20.02
N SER A 209 20.12 35.93 20.90
CA SER A 209 19.42 35.12 21.91
C SER A 209 18.58 34.01 21.25
N ASP A 210 17.85 34.34 20.18
CA ASP A 210 16.99 33.38 19.50
C ASP A 210 17.77 32.34 18.69
N ASP A 211 18.82 32.73 17.95
CA ASP A 211 19.64 31.75 17.24
C ASP A 211 20.32 30.77 18.21
N LEU A 212 20.70 31.25 19.42
CA LEU A 212 21.26 30.40 20.46
C LEU A 212 20.23 29.42 21.01
N LYS A 213 18.96 29.82 21.15
CA LYS A 213 17.88 28.91 21.55
C LYS A 213 17.69 27.83 20.50
N ASP A 214 17.55 28.21 19.22
CA ASP A 214 17.38 27.28 18.11
C ASP A 214 18.56 26.29 18.03
N PHE A 215 19.79 26.78 18.17
CA PHE A 215 20.97 25.91 18.18
C PHE A 215 21.02 24.99 19.39
N LEU A 216 20.57 25.45 20.57
CA LEU A 216 20.52 24.63 21.77
C LEU A 216 19.57 23.45 21.62
N GLU A 217 18.45 23.59 20.90
CA GLU A 217 17.56 22.47 20.58
C GLU A 217 18.29 21.39 19.77
N ILE A 218 19.10 21.79 18.80
CA ILE A 218 19.92 20.89 17.98
C ILE A 218 21.01 20.24 18.84
N LEU A 219 21.76 21.02 19.62
CA LEU A 219 22.89 20.54 20.41
C LEU A 219 22.47 19.56 21.50
N PHE A 220 21.36 19.83 22.18
CA PHE A 220 20.89 19.00 23.29
C PHE A 220 20.21 17.72 22.82
N ALA A 221 19.69 17.66 21.59
CA ALA A 221 19.16 16.45 20.97
C ALA A 221 20.26 15.44 20.54
N LEU A 222 21.55 15.81 20.62
CA LEU A 222 22.67 14.96 20.22
C LEU A 222 22.81 13.70 21.10
N ASP A 223 22.55 12.53 20.52
CA ASP A 223 22.68 11.23 21.18
C ASP A 223 24.10 10.63 20.98
N PRO A 224 24.80 10.24 22.05
CA PRO A 224 26.12 9.61 21.95
C PRO A 224 26.09 8.21 21.33
N SER A 225 24.93 7.57 21.24
CA SER A 225 24.78 6.23 20.65
C SER A 225 24.76 6.21 19.12
N TYR A 226 24.71 7.37 18.46
CA TYR A 226 24.68 7.45 17.01
C TYR A 226 25.95 6.89 16.35
N SER A 227 25.74 5.98 15.39
CA SER A 227 26.76 5.46 14.49
C SER A 227 26.96 6.41 13.30
N TRP A 228 27.78 7.45 13.49
CA TRP A 228 28.06 8.43 12.42
C TRP A 228 28.78 7.84 11.22
N ASP A 229 29.64 6.84 11.47
CA ASP A 229 30.42 6.24 10.39
C ASP A 229 29.50 5.49 9.40
N GLU A 230 28.50 4.77 9.90
CA GLU A 230 27.47 4.10 9.10
C GLU A 230 26.61 5.10 8.32
N LEU A 231 26.16 6.19 8.97
CA LEU A 231 25.41 7.25 8.31
C LEU A 231 26.18 7.84 7.11
N PHE A 232 27.48 8.08 7.26
CA PHE A 232 28.28 8.65 6.19
C PHE A 232 28.56 7.67 5.05
N ASP A 233 28.59 6.36 5.31
CA ASP A 233 28.61 5.35 4.24
C ASP A 233 27.32 5.40 3.42
N ILE A 234 26.16 5.48 4.10
CA ILE A 234 24.84 5.63 3.45
C ILE A 234 24.80 6.91 2.62
N LEU A 235 25.20 8.05 3.18
CA LEU A 235 25.20 9.33 2.46
C LEU A 235 26.18 9.36 1.29
N LYS A 236 27.31 8.66 1.40
CA LYS A 236 28.26 8.47 0.30
C LYS A 236 27.65 7.68 -0.84
N VAL A 237 26.93 6.60 -0.56
CA VAL A 237 26.19 5.86 -1.59
C VAL A 237 25.10 6.75 -2.22
N TYR A 238 24.38 7.51 -1.41
CA TYR A 238 23.30 8.39 -1.88
C TYR A 238 23.78 9.51 -2.81
N ARG A 239 24.97 10.09 -2.56
CA ARG A 239 25.51 11.24 -3.33
C ARG A 239 26.70 10.91 -4.22
N ASN A 240 27.19 9.68 -4.17
CA ASN A 240 28.42 9.24 -4.84
C ASN A 240 29.66 10.09 -4.50
N VAL A 241 29.68 10.70 -3.32
CA VAL A 241 30.78 11.53 -2.81
C VAL A 241 30.74 11.59 -1.29
N ASP A 242 31.89 11.77 -0.65
CA ASP A 242 31.96 11.99 0.79
C ASP A 242 31.33 13.36 1.15
N VAL A 243 30.23 13.32 1.89
CA VAL A 243 29.46 14.53 2.26
C VAL A 243 30.14 15.37 3.34
N VAL A 244 31.00 14.75 4.16
CA VAL A 244 31.74 15.40 5.24
C VAL A 244 33.03 14.65 5.56
N SER A 245 34.05 15.36 6.02
CA SER A 245 35.29 14.76 6.50
C SER A 245 35.09 14.10 7.87
N ARG A 246 35.27 12.77 7.95
CA ARG A 246 35.11 12.00 9.20
C ARG A 246 36.01 12.49 10.34
N PRO A 247 37.31 12.76 10.13
CA PRO A 247 38.15 13.33 11.19
C PRO A 247 37.67 14.71 11.67
N ALA A 248 37.21 15.56 10.74
CA ALA A 248 36.70 16.89 11.08
C ALA A 248 35.39 16.80 11.87
N TRP A 249 34.49 15.89 11.49
CA TRP A 249 33.25 15.61 12.22
C TRP A 249 33.52 15.08 13.63
N LYS A 250 34.44 14.11 13.80
CA LYS A 250 34.81 13.60 15.12
C LYS A 250 35.38 14.69 16.04
N LYS A 251 36.25 15.56 15.49
CA LYS A 251 36.77 16.73 16.22
C LYS A 251 35.65 17.71 16.60
N LEU A 252 34.72 17.96 15.68
CA LEU A 252 33.56 18.82 15.92
C LEU A 252 32.67 18.26 17.03
N LEU A 253 32.32 16.97 17.00
CA LEU A 253 31.52 16.32 18.05
C LEU A 253 32.15 16.48 19.44
N SER A 254 33.46 16.30 19.56
CA SER A 254 34.17 16.51 20.83
C SER A 254 34.06 17.95 21.33
N ALA A 255 34.17 18.94 20.43
CA ALA A 255 33.99 20.35 20.77
C ALA A 255 32.54 20.68 21.16
N LEU A 256 31.56 20.15 20.43
CA LEU A 256 30.13 20.30 20.74
C LEU A 256 29.79 19.70 22.10
N GLU A 257 30.30 18.50 22.40
CA GLU A 257 30.06 17.82 23.66
C GLU A 257 30.69 18.58 24.83
N ASP A 258 31.90 19.11 24.67
CA ASP A 258 32.54 19.93 25.69
C ASP A 258 31.75 21.23 25.92
N VAL A 259 31.34 21.95 24.87
CA VAL A 259 30.49 23.15 25.02
C VAL A 259 29.16 22.83 25.71
N ARG A 260 28.52 21.71 25.35
CA ARG A 260 27.29 21.22 25.99
C ARG A 260 27.50 20.93 27.48
N LYS A 261 28.55 20.17 27.83
CA LYS A 261 28.91 19.84 29.23
C LYS A 261 29.20 21.07 30.07
N ASN A 262 29.81 22.10 29.48
CA ASN A 262 30.09 23.37 30.17
C ASN A 262 28.86 24.28 30.32
N GLY A 263 27.74 23.99 29.64
CA GLY A 263 26.49 24.75 29.73
C GLY A 263 26.57 26.22 29.30
N VAL A 264 27.68 26.64 28.67
CA VAL A 264 27.97 28.07 28.46
C VAL A 264 26.91 28.77 27.62
N LEU A 265 26.41 28.13 26.55
CA LEU A 265 25.38 28.69 25.68
C LEU A 265 24.02 28.85 26.41
N GLU A 266 23.65 27.86 27.22
CA GLU A 266 22.43 27.90 28.05
C GLU A 266 22.50 29.01 29.10
N LEU A 267 23.66 29.18 29.75
CA LEU A 267 23.89 30.27 30.71
C LEU A 267 23.80 31.65 30.04
N ILE A 268 24.28 31.79 28.80
CA ILE A 268 24.17 33.03 28.02
C ILE A 268 22.70 33.37 27.78
N VAL A 269 21.90 32.42 27.28
CA VAL A 269 20.46 32.62 27.05
C VAL A 269 19.73 33.00 28.34
N ARG A 270 19.98 32.28 29.45
CA ARG A 270 19.41 32.61 30.78
C ARG A 270 19.71 34.04 31.22
N HIS A 271 20.93 34.51 30.97
CA HIS A 271 21.34 35.86 31.34
C HIS A 271 20.74 36.93 30.41
N LEU A 272 20.71 36.67 29.11
CA LEU A 272 20.14 37.58 28.11
C LEU A 272 18.64 37.78 28.32
N ASP A 273 17.89 36.68 28.42
CA ASP A 273 16.44 36.72 28.59
C ASP A 273 16.01 37.13 30.02
N GLY A 274 16.97 37.26 30.93
CA GLY A 274 16.68 37.49 32.34
C GLY A 274 15.86 36.37 32.96
N ASN A 275 15.89 35.16 32.38
CA ASN A 275 15.17 33.99 32.85
C ASN A 275 16.18 32.93 33.35
N PRO A 276 16.49 32.88 34.66
CA PRO A 276 17.46 31.92 35.19
C PRO A 276 17.00 30.46 35.09
N PHE A 277 15.72 30.21 34.79
CA PHE A 277 15.12 28.88 34.72
C PHE A 277 14.93 28.36 33.30
N TYR A 278 15.37 29.11 32.27
CA TYR A 278 15.34 28.63 30.89
C TYR A 278 16.02 27.26 30.75
N LYS A 279 15.40 26.38 29.98
CA LYS A 279 15.92 25.07 29.56
C LYS A 279 15.57 24.85 28.09
N PRO A 280 16.49 24.32 27.27
CA PRO A 280 16.19 23.99 25.88
C PRO A 280 15.08 22.94 25.76
N THR A 281 14.24 23.09 24.75
CA THR A 281 13.26 22.10 24.32
C THR A 281 13.96 20.97 23.55
N LEU A 282 13.62 19.73 23.88
CA LEU A 282 14.15 18.53 23.21
C LEU A 282 13.11 18.01 22.24
N ASP A 283 13.33 18.19 20.94
CA ASP A 283 12.58 17.49 19.90
C ASP A 283 13.40 16.31 19.37
N MET A 284 13.11 15.12 19.92
CA MET A 284 13.73 13.85 19.55
C MET A 284 12.98 13.13 18.40
N GLY A 285 12.17 13.86 17.62
CA GLY A 285 11.31 13.39 16.52
C GLY A 285 11.50 11.93 16.10
N SER A 286 10.50 11.09 16.35
CA SER A 286 10.57 9.65 16.05
C SER A 286 9.74 9.30 14.82
N GLU A 287 10.27 9.52 13.62
CA GLU A 287 9.64 8.93 12.43
C GLU A 287 10.05 7.46 12.31
N ARG A 288 9.06 6.56 12.39
CA ARG A 288 9.23 5.13 12.11
C ARG A 288 9.17 4.91 10.61
N ILE A 289 10.27 4.49 10.00
CA ILE A 289 10.39 4.36 8.53
C ILE A 289 10.22 2.92 8.02
N VAL A 290 10.39 1.91 8.89
CA VAL A 290 10.33 0.48 8.51
C VAL A 290 8.91 0.05 8.14
N GLU A 291 7.91 0.37 8.97
CA GLU A 291 6.51 -0.02 8.73
C GLU A 291 5.98 0.55 7.39
N PRO A 292 6.15 1.84 7.06
CA PRO A 292 5.77 2.36 5.74
C PRO A 292 6.48 1.67 4.57
N TYR A 293 7.76 1.35 4.72
CA TYR A 293 8.55 0.65 3.70
C TYR A 293 8.00 -0.76 3.42
N LEU A 294 7.78 -1.56 4.47
CA LEU A 294 7.22 -2.90 4.36
C LEU A 294 5.81 -2.90 3.77
N ASN A 295 4.98 -1.94 4.19
CA ASN A 295 3.62 -1.79 3.66
C ASN A 295 3.63 -1.41 2.18
N LYS A 296 4.58 -0.57 1.75
CA LYS A 296 4.75 -0.19 0.35
C LYS A 296 5.08 -1.42 -0.51
N ILE A 297 6.08 -2.22 -0.11
CA ILE A 297 6.45 -3.44 -0.83
C ILE A 297 5.27 -4.42 -0.88
N LYS A 298 4.65 -4.71 0.27
CA LYS A 298 3.48 -5.61 0.34
C LYS A 298 2.37 -5.18 -0.62
N THR A 299 1.97 -3.91 -0.55
CA THR A 299 0.87 -3.37 -1.37
C THR A 299 1.20 -3.42 -2.86
N GLN A 300 2.40 -2.98 -3.24
CA GLN A 300 2.83 -2.99 -4.64
C GLN A 300 2.88 -4.41 -5.20
N THR A 301 3.43 -5.35 -4.43
CA THR A 301 3.52 -6.77 -4.81
C THR A 301 2.15 -7.42 -4.93
N GLU A 302 1.26 -7.21 -3.96
CA GLU A 302 -0.11 -7.77 -3.99
C GLU A 302 -0.90 -7.26 -5.19
N LEU A 303 -0.84 -5.95 -5.48
CA LEU A 303 -1.49 -5.34 -6.64
C LEU A 303 -0.92 -5.88 -7.96
N LEU A 304 0.41 -6.02 -8.05
CA LEU A 304 1.04 -6.55 -9.25
C LEU A 304 0.65 -8.01 -9.49
N ILE A 305 0.62 -8.85 -8.45
CA ILE A 305 0.19 -10.24 -8.57
C ILE A 305 -1.26 -10.32 -9.05
N GLN A 306 -2.17 -9.50 -8.51
CA GLN A 306 -3.55 -9.43 -9.00
C GLN A 306 -3.61 -9.02 -10.48
N LYS A 307 -2.79 -8.05 -10.89
CA LYS A 307 -2.69 -7.61 -12.29
C LYS A 307 -2.20 -8.75 -13.20
N ILE A 308 -1.15 -9.47 -12.81
CA ILE A 308 -0.61 -10.62 -13.56
C ILE A 308 -1.67 -11.73 -13.69
N LEU A 309 -2.40 -12.04 -12.61
CA LEU A 309 -3.48 -13.03 -12.63
C LEU A 309 -4.58 -12.63 -13.62
N GLN A 310 -4.98 -11.36 -13.63
CA GLN A 310 -5.99 -10.86 -14.55
C GLN A 310 -5.52 -10.88 -16.01
N GLU A 311 -4.28 -10.45 -16.27
CA GLU A 311 -3.67 -10.49 -17.62
C GLU A 311 -3.63 -11.91 -18.18
N LYS A 312 -3.19 -12.89 -17.38
CA LYS A 312 -3.15 -14.31 -17.77
C LYS A 312 -4.53 -14.90 -18.02
N LYS A 313 -5.50 -14.58 -17.16
CA LYS A 313 -6.90 -14.99 -17.34
C LYS A 313 -7.46 -14.45 -18.66
N ASN A 314 -7.25 -13.17 -18.93
CA ASN A 314 -7.71 -12.53 -20.17
C ASN A 314 -7.04 -13.17 -21.40
N GLN A 315 -5.73 -13.43 -21.35
CA GLN A 315 -5.03 -14.13 -22.42
C GLN A 315 -5.61 -15.53 -22.68
N GLN A 316 -5.98 -16.27 -21.63
CA GLN A 316 -6.62 -17.57 -21.76
C GLN A 316 -8.03 -17.47 -22.36
N ILE A 317 -8.81 -16.47 -21.94
CA ILE A 317 -10.12 -16.16 -22.53
C ILE A 317 -9.96 -15.90 -24.03
N ASP A 318 -9.06 -15.00 -24.42
CA ASP A 318 -8.83 -14.63 -25.83
C ASP A 318 -8.45 -15.84 -26.69
N GLN A 319 -7.59 -16.72 -26.16
CA GLN A 319 -7.22 -17.96 -26.85
C GLN A 319 -8.40 -18.92 -27.04
N LEU A 320 -9.25 -19.08 -26.03
CA LEU A 320 -10.43 -19.95 -26.11
C LEU A 320 -11.49 -19.36 -27.03
N VAL A 321 -11.74 -18.06 -26.95
CA VAL A 321 -12.65 -17.33 -27.84
C VAL A 321 -12.19 -17.48 -29.29
N HIS A 322 -10.91 -17.26 -29.58
CA HIS A 322 -10.35 -17.43 -30.92
C HIS A 322 -10.48 -18.88 -31.43
N LYS A 323 -10.26 -19.89 -30.57
CA LYS A 323 -10.43 -21.30 -30.95
C LYS A 323 -11.87 -21.68 -31.31
N ILE A 324 -12.86 -21.03 -30.70
CA ILE A 324 -14.28 -21.34 -30.90
C ILE A 324 -14.85 -20.54 -32.07
N PHE A 325 -14.63 -19.23 -32.07
CA PHE A 325 -15.30 -18.28 -32.95
C PHE A 325 -14.40 -17.69 -34.05
N GLY A 326 -13.09 -17.97 -34.03
CA GLY A 326 -12.13 -17.40 -34.95
C GLY A 326 -11.92 -15.89 -34.74
N ASN A 327 -11.79 -15.14 -35.84
CA ASN A 327 -11.56 -13.69 -35.83
C ASN A 327 -12.83 -12.86 -36.06
N ALA A 328 -14.01 -13.49 -36.03
CA ALA A 328 -15.26 -12.78 -36.27
C ALA A 328 -15.59 -11.84 -35.08
N PRO A 329 -16.04 -10.61 -35.32
CA PRO A 329 -16.50 -9.73 -34.25
C PRO A 329 -17.70 -10.34 -33.53
N LEU A 330 -17.56 -10.58 -32.22
CA LEU A 330 -18.59 -11.20 -31.38
C LEU A 330 -19.42 -10.14 -30.66
N LEU A 331 -20.52 -9.73 -31.27
CA LEU A 331 -21.53 -8.88 -30.61
C LEU A 331 -22.92 -9.47 -30.82
N ARG A 332 -23.44 -10.16 -29.79
CA ARG A 332 -24.73 -10.84 -29.80
C ARG A 332 -25.69 -10.31 -28.75
N MET A 333 -25.20 -9.87 -27.59
CA MET A 333 -26.02 -9.16 -26.61
C MET A 333 -26.31 -7.74 -27.10
N ARG A 334 -27.57 -7.31 -26.96
CA ARG A 334 -28.01 -5.98 -27.40
C ARG A 334 -28.10 -4.98 -26.24
N TYR A 335 -28.61 -5.43 -25.10
CA TYR A 335 -28.95 -4.54 -23.99
C TYR A 335 -28.15 -4.85 -22.73
N TYR A 336 -27.96 -6.14 -22.40
CA TYR A 336 -27.09 -6.56 -21.30
C TYR A 336 -25.61 -6.50 -21.74
N THR A 337 -25.02 -5.29 -21.71
CA THR A 337 -23.69 -4.98 -22.28
C THR A 337 -22.91 -4.00 -21.43
N ASP A 338 -21.59 -3.93 -21.61
CA ASP A 338 -20.74 -2.93 -20.92
C ASP A 338 -21.06 -1.50 -21.33
N LYS A 339 -21.58 -1.31 -22.56
CA LYS A 339 -22.06 0.00 -23.00
C LYS A 339 -23.21 0.49 -22.10
N ALA A 340 -24.15 -0.39 -21.75
CA ALA A 340 -25.23 -0.06 -20.83
C ALA A 340 -24.71 0.27 -19.42
N ASN A 341 -23.62 -0.38 -18.99
CA ASN A 341 -23.00 -0.11 -17.68
C ASN A 341 -22.50 1.32 -17.49
N THR A 342 -22.15 2.01 -18.58
CA THR A 342 -21.73 3.43 -18.53
C THR A 342 -22.79 4.30 -17.82
N THR A 343 -24.08 3.98 -17.98
CA THR A 343 -25.17 4.72 -17.34
C THR A 343 -25.24 4.45 -15.84
N PHE A 344 -24.95 3.23 -15.40
CA PHE A 344 -24.93 2.84 -13.98
C PHE A 344 -23.72 3.38 -13.24
N SER A 345 -22.54 3.36 -13.88
CA SER A 345 -21.29 3.88 -13.31
C SER A 345 -21.37 5.37 -12.99
N LYS A 346 -22.03 6.16 -13.86
CA LYS A 346 -22.30 7.60 -13.61
C LYS A 346 -23.13 7.84 -12.33
N LYS A 347 -23.84 6.84 -11.84
CA LYS A 347 -24.66 6.88 -10.63
C LYS A 347 -24.04 6.11 -9.46
N MET A 348 -22.77 5.72 -9.56
CA MET A 348 -22.04 4.93 -8.56
C MET A 348 -22.75 3.60 -8.21
N VAL A 349 -23.36 2.96 -9.22
CA VAL A 349 -24.02 1.65 -9.08
C VAL A 349 -23.27 0.60 -9.87
N SER A 350 -23.07 -0.58 -9.26
CA SER A 350 -22.57 -1.75 -9.97
C SER A 350 -23.58 -2.18 -11.03
N GLY A 351 -23.12 -2.31 -12.28
CA GLY A 351 -23.97 -2.65 -13.42
C GLY A 351 -24.15 -4.15 -13.62
N TYR A 352 -24.30 -4.52 -14.89
CA TYR A 352 -24.27 -5.89 -15.38
C TYR A 352 -22.88 -6.48 -15.22
N THR A 353 -22.78 -7.61 -14.52
CA THR A 353 -21.50 -8.21 -14.12
C THR A 353 -21.06 -9.39 -14.99
N LEU A 354 -21.94 -9.92 -15.85
CA LEU A 354 -21.73 -11.14 -16.63
C LEU A 354 -21.81 -10.88 -18.14
N THR A 355 -21.44 -9.68 -18.59
CA THR A 355 -21.66 -9.18 -19.96
C THR A 355 -20.91 -10.01 -21.00
N GLU A 356 -19.62 -10.26 -20.79
CA GLU A 356 -18.78 -11.12 -21.63
C GLU A 356 -19.30 -12.57 -21.73
N PRO A 357 -19.47 -13.33 -20.62
CA PRO A 357 -19.92 -14.72 -20.71
C PRO A 357 -21.33 -14.85 -21.29
N ALA A 358 -22.23 -13.90 -21.03
CA ALA A 358 -23.56 -13.87 -21.65
C ALA A 358 -23.47 -13.70 -23.17
N ASN A 359 -22.56 -12.82 -23.64
CA ASN A 359 -22.32 -12.62 -25.07
C ASN A 359 -21.73 -13.85 -25.74
N TYR A 360 -20.74 -14.50 -25.13
CA TYR A 360 -20.18 -15.75 -25.63
C TYR A 360 -21.23 -16.87 -25.65
N LEU A 361 -22.07 -16.99 -24.61
CA LEU A 361 -23.16 -17.96 -24.58
C LEU A 361 -24.17 -17.72 -25.68
N LYS A 362 -24.63 -16.47 -25.87
CA LYS A 362 -25.59 -16.15 -26.92
C LYS A 362 -25.02 -16.44 -28.30
N ALA A 363 -23.75 -16.11 -28.54
CA ALA A 363 -23.06 -16.48 -29.78
C ALA A 363 -23.03 -18.00 -29.98
N PHE A 364 -22.61 -18.74 -28.96
CA PHE A 364 -22.49 -20.18 -29.05
C PHE A 364 -23.83 -20.88 -29.32
N MET A 365 -24.88 -20.43 -28.64
CA MET A 365 -26.23 -20.94 -28.77
C MET A 365 -26.81 -20.70 -30.17
N LEU A 366 -26.61 -19.50 -30.73
CA LEU A 366 -27.17 -19.14 -32.03
C LEU A 366 -26.37 -19.76 -33.17
N ASP A 367 -25.05 -19.75 -33.09
CA ASP A 367 -24.17 -20.09 -34.21
C ASP A 367 -23.85 -21.59 -34.28
N TYR A 368 -23.84 -22.29 -33.15
CA TYR A 368 -23.48 -23.73 -33.10
C TYR A 368 -24.60 -24.61 -32.55
N VAL A 369 -25.26 -24.24 -31.44
CA VAL A 369 -26.32 -25.10 -30.85
C VAL A 369 -27.50 -25.26 -31.81
N LYS A 370 -27.99 -24.16 -32.38
CA LYS A 370 -29.12 -24.18 -33.33
C LYS A 370 -28.77 -24.70 -34.73
N LYS A 371 -27.49 -24.93 -35.02
CA LYS A 371 -26.98 -25.38 -36.32
C LYS A 371 -26.26 -26.72 -36.20
N ASP A 372 -24.92 -26.71 -36.11
CA ASP A 372 -24.06 -27.90 -36.12
C ASP A 372 -24.51 -28.98 -35.12
N ILE A 373 -24.85 -28.57 -33.88
CA ILE A 373 -25.27 -29.48 -32.81
C ILE A 373 -26.66 -30.07 -33.09
N ARG A 374 -27.59 -29.23 -33.57
CA ARG A 374 -28.94 -29.67 -33.95
C ARG A 374 -28.88 -30.70 -35.07
N GLU A 375 -28.17 -30.38 -36.16
CA GLU A 375 -28.03 -31.25 -37.32
C GLU A 375 -27.42 -32.61 -36.94
N LEU A 376 -26.38 -32.60 -36.12
CA LEU A 376 -25.75 -33.83 -35.63
C LEU A 376 -26.70 -34.64 -34.73
N ARG A 377 -27.38 -33.98 -33.79
CA ARG A 377 -28.36 -34.63 -32.91
C ARG A 377 -29.48 -35.27 -33.72
N ASP A 378 -30.05 -34.52 -34.66
CA ASP A 378 -31.16 -34.99 -35.49
C ASP A 378 -30.73 -36.21 -36.33
N LEU A 379 -29.52 -36.18 -36.90
CA LEU A 379 -28.95 -37.34 -37.59
C LEU A 379 -28.86 -38.57 -36.67
N LEU A 380 -28.25 -38.42 -35.49
CA LEU A 380 -28.03 -39.52 -34.55
C LEU A 380 -29.35 -40.10 -34.01
N ILE A 381 -30.32 -39.25 -33.68
CA ILE A 381 -31.60 -39.68 -33.12
C ILE A 381 -32.50 -40.29 -34.19
N VAL A 382 -32.56 -39.72 -35.40
CA VAL A 382 -33.48 -40.19 -36.46
C VAL A 382 -32.93 -41.41 -37.19
N ARG A 383 -31.62 -41.48 -37.43
CA ARG A 383 -31.01 -42.59 -38.19
C ARG A 383 -30.44 -43.70 -37.31
N GLY A 384 -30.15 -43.42 -36.04
CA GLY A 384 -29.62 -44.41 -35.11
C GLY A 384 -30.67 -45.42 -34.66
N LYS A 385 -30.33 -46.71 -34.75
CA LYS A 385 -31.01 -47.81 -34.06
C LYS A 385 -30.31 -48.00 -32.72
N TRP A 386 -30.98 -47.58 -31.65
CA TRP A 386 -30.43 -47.58 -30.31
C TRP A 386 -30.70 -48.92 -29.61
N ALA A 387 -29.68 -49.51 -28.97
CA ALA A 387 -29.85 -50.72 -28.19
C ALA A 387 -30.73 -50.50 -26.95
N THR A 388 -30.62 -49.31 -26.34
CA THR A 388 -31.50 -48.83 -25.26
C THR A 388 -31.84 -47.36 -25.46
N ASN A 389 -32.99 -46.92 -24.96
CA ASN A 389 -33.43 -45.54 -25.15
C ASN A 389 -32.74 -44.53 -24.21
N LEU A 390 -31.97 -44.97 -23.22
CA LEU A 390 -31.45 -44.10 -22.14
C LEU A 390 -30.60 -42.94 -22.66
N LEU A 391 -29.55 -43.23 -23.44
CA LEU A 391 -28.65 -42.20 -23.97
C LEU A 391 -29.34 -41.31 -25.02
N SER A 392 -30.25 -41.88 -25.81
CA SER A 392 -31.04 -41.11 -26.79
C SER A 392 -31.96 -40.08 -26.12
N GLN A 393 -32.56 -40.44 -24.99
CA GLN A 393 -33.38 -39.55 -24.16
C GLN A 393 -32.53 -38.46 -23.53
N GLN A 394 -31.42 -38.81 -22.89
CA GLN A 394 -30.52 -37.83 -22.26
C GLN A 394 -29.94 -36.82 -23.27
N LEU A 395 -29.55 -37.29 -24.47
CA LEU A 395 -29.06 -36.41 -25.54
C LEU A 395 -30.16 -35.46 -26.03
N SER A 396 -31.40 -35.95 -26.14
CA SER A 396 -32.54 -35.14 -26.56
C SER A 396 -32.94 -34.12 -25.49
N GLU A 397 -33.08 -34.53 -24.23
CA GLU A 397 -33.44 -33.67 -23.10
C GLU A 397 -32.43 -32.54 -22.88
N SER A 398 -31.13 -32.87 -22.90
CA SER A 398 -30.08 -31.85 -22.77
C SER A 398 -30.11 -30.84 -23.90
N PHE A 399 -30.31 -31.29 -25.14
CA PHE A 399 -30.48 -30.39 -26.28
C PHE A 399 -31.74 -29.51 -26.18
N HIS A 400 -32.88 -30.08 -25.82
CA HIS A 400 -34.13 -29.32 -25.64
C HIS A 400 -33.98 -28.25 -24.57
N THR A 401 -33.38 -28.60 -23.43
CA THR A 401 -33.09 -27.64 -22.36
C THR A 401 -32.16 -26.53 -22.85
N LEU A 402 -31.12 -26.84 -23.65
CA LEU A 402 -30.25 -25.80 -24.23
C LEU A 402 -31.01 -24.84 -25.15
N VAL A 403 -31.96 -25.34 -25.94
CA VAL A 403 -32.81 -24.49 -26.80
C VAL A 403 -33.71 -23.59 -25.95
N GLU A 404 -34.32 -24.11 -24.89
CA GLU A 404 -35.13 -23.31 -23.95
C GLU A 404 -34.29 -22.24 -23.25
N GLN A 405 -33.07 -22.58 -22.79
CA GLN A 405 -32.15 -21.60 -22.20
C GLN A 405 -31.71 -20.55 -23.24
N SER A 406 -31.53 -20.94 -24.51
CA SER A 406 -31.23 -19.98 -25.58
C SER A 406 -32.36 -18.98 -25.80
N GLU A 407 -33.60 -19.42 -25.76
CA GLU A 407 -34.77 -18.53 -25.85
C GLU A 407 -34.90 -17.62 -24.63
N GLU A 408 -34.69 -18.19 -23.44
CA GLU A 408 -34.72 -17.43 -22.19
C GLU A 408 -33.62 -16.37 -22.13
N LEU A 409 -32.42 -16.67 -22.64
CA LEU A 409 -31.32 -15.71 -22.75
C LEU A 409 -31.70 -14.52 -23.66
N VAL A 410 -32.34 -14.80 -24.80
CA VAL A 410 -32.83 -13.76 -25.72
C VAL A 410 -33.91 -12.92 -25.04
N ARG A 411 -34.89 -13.56 -24.39
CA ARG A 411 -35.95 -12.88 -23.64
C ARG A 411 -35.41 -11.97 -22.54
N LEU A 412 -34.41 -12.45 -21.78
CA LEU A 412 -33.81 -11.67 -20.70
C LEU A 412 -33.03 -10.46 -21.24
N ASP A 413 -32.27 -10.62 -22.32
CA ASP A 413 -31.59 -9.51 -22.98
C ASP A 413 -32.59 -8.47 -23.46
N ASP A 414 -33.65 -8.88 -24.18
CA ASP A 414 -34.70 -7.96 -24.67
C ASP A 414 -35.46 -7.29 -23.52
N ALA A 415 -35.68 -7.97 -22.39
CA ALA A 415 -36.30 -7.38 -21.20
C ALA A 415 -35.45 -6.28 -20.54
N CYS A 416 -34.13 -6.26 -20.77
CA CYS A 416 -33.24 -5.18 -20.36
C CYS A 416 -33.31 -3.96 -21.29
N GLY A 417 -33.92 -4.11 -22.47
CA GLY A 417 -34.12 -3.03 -23.41
C GLY A 417 -35.03 -1.93 -22.89
N ASP A 418 -35.00 -0.80 -23.58
CA ASP A 418 -35.66 0.44 -23.20
C ASP A 418 -37.18 0.33 -22.99
N GLU A 419 -37.83 -0.53 -23.78
CA GLU A 419 -39.26 -0.86 -23.68
C GLU A 419 -39.49 -2.18 -22.93
N GLY A 420 -38.42 -2.86 -22.52
CA GLY A 420 -38.47 -4.09 -21.75
C GLY A 420 -38.90 -3.88 -20.30
N GLU A 421 -39.33 -4.96 -19.65
CA GLU A 421 -39.80 -4.94 -18.26
C GLU A 421 -38.78 -4.29 -17.32
N TYR A 422 -37.51 -4.71 -17.41
CA TYR A 422 -36.45 -4.21 -16.54
C TYR A 422 -35.95 -2.84 -16.97
N GLY A 423 -35.81 -2.58 -18.27
CA GLY A 423 -35.40 -1.26 -18.74
C GLY A 423 -36.40 -0.18 -18.34
N THR A 424 -37.70 -0.46 -18.40
CA THR A 424 -38.75 0.45 -17.92
C THR A 424 -38.64 0.68 -16.40
N LYS A 425 -38.43 -0.37 -15.60
CA LYS A 425 -38.24 -0.25 -14.14
C LYS A 425 -37.01 0.61 -13.81
N ILE A 426 -35.88 0.36 -14.47
CA ILE A 426 -34.63 1.11 -14.31
C ILE A 426 -34.84 2.58 -14.67
N ARG A 427 -35.44 2.88 -15.83
CA ARG A 427 -35.68 4.25 -16.30
C ARG A 427 -36.52 5.08 -15.31
N LYS A 428 -37.52 4.47 -14.68
CA LYS A 428 -38.37 5.15 -13.68
C LYS A 428 -37.62 5.62 -12.45
N VAL A 429 -36.52 4.95 -12.07
CA VAL A 429 -35.80 5.23 -10.82
C VAL A 429 -34.46 5.92 -11.03
N ILE A 430 -33.79 5.70 -12.17
CA ILE A 430 -32.38 6.05 -12.37
C ILE A 430 -32.07 7.55 -12.24
N ASN A 431 -33.01 8.43 -12.58
CA ASN A 431 -32.83 9.88 -12.46
C ASN A 431 -33.06 10.41 -11.03
N ARG A 432 -33.62 9.59 -10.13
CA ARG A 432 -33.96 9.98 -8.75
C ARG A 432 -32.99 9.43 -7.69
N VAL A 433 -32.09 8.53 -8.08
CA VAL A 433 -31.23 7.79 -7.15
C VAL A 433 -30.27 8.64 -6.31
N GLU A 434 -29.95 9.84 -6.75
CA GLU A 434 -29.09 10.78 -5.99
C GLU A 434 -29.83 11.42 -4.81
N ARG A 435 -31.17 11.51 -4.89
CA ARG A 435 -32.01 12.22 -3.91
C ARG A 435 -32.96 11.30 -3.15
N ASP A 436 -33.16 10.08 -3.63
CA ASP A 436 -34.10 9.11 -3.08
C ASP A 436 -33.40 7.76 -2.82
N GLN A 437 -33.22 7.44 -1.55
CA GLN A 437 -32.62 6.17 -1.09
C GLN A 437 -33.49 4.95 -1.45
N GLY A 438 -34.82 5.12 -1.52
CA GLY A 438 -35.74 4.08 -1.97
C GLY A 438 -35.56 3.77 -3.45
N ALA A 439 -35.43 4.81 -4.30
CA ALA A 439 -35.09 4.64 -5.71
C ALA A 439 -33.72 3.98 -5.90
N MET A 440 -32.73 4.33 -5.08
CA MET A 440 -31.41 3.72 -5.11
C MET A 440 -31.47 2.22 -4.77
N LYS A 441 -32.20 1.86 -3.71
CA LYS A 441 -32.40 0.47 -3.31
C LYS A 441 -33.10 -0.33 -4.41
N LEU A 442 -34.18 0.19 -4.98
CA LEU A 442 -34.93 -0.47 -6.06
C LEU A 442 -34.09 -0.66 -7.32
N LEU A 443 -33.24 0.30 -7.69
CA LEU A 443 -32.31 0.15 -8.82
C LEU A 443 -31.32 -0.99 -8.57
N ARG A 444 -30.67 -1.02 -7.40
CA ARG A 444 -29.73 -2.08 -7.02
C ARG A 444 -30.39 -3.45 -7.00
N ASP A 445 -31.60 -3.53 -6.41
CA ASP A 445 -32.36 -4.78 -6.36
C ASP A 445 -32.75 -5.27 -7.75
N THR A 446 -33.16 -4.36 -8.65
CA THR A 446 -33.49 -4.73 -10.03
C THR A 446 -32.26 -5.25 -10.77
N ILE A 447 -31.12 -4.55 -10.71
CA ILE A 447 -29.87 -5.00 -11.36
C ILE A 447 -29.42 -6.35 -10.79
N ARG A 448 -29.51 -6.53 -9.47
CA ARG A 448 -29.19 -7.80 -8.80
C ARG A 448 -30.04 -8.94 -9.36
N VAL A 449 -31.36 -8.78 -9.45
CA VAL A 449 -32.27 -9.81 -9.99
C VAL A 449 -31.92 -10.16 -11.44
N ILE A 450 -31.58 -9.17 -12.27
CA ILE A 450 -31.15 -9.41 -13.66
C ILE A 450 -29.87 -10.25 -13.68
N ASN A 451 -28.86 -9.87 -12.88
CA ASN A 451 -27.60 -10.60 -12.78
C ASN A 451 -27.79 -12.03 -12.25
N GLU A 452 -28.67 -12.24 -11.26
CA GLU A 452 -29.01 -13.57 -10.74
C GLU A 452 -29.70 -14.45 -11.79
N ARG A 453 -30.61 -13.88 -12.59
CA ARG A 453 -31.23 -14.61 -13.72
C ARG A 453 -30.21 -14.96 -14.79
N MET A 454 -29.32 -14.03 -15.13
CA MET A 454 -28.24 -14.29 -16.10
C MET A 454 -27.30 -15.39 -15.62
N ALA A 455 -26.93 -15.36 -14.33
CA ALA A 455 -26.12 -16.41 -13.70
C ALA A 455 -26.79 -17.79 -13.79
N LYS A 456 -28.10 -17.87 -13.50
CA LYS A 456 -28.86 -19.13 -13.62
C LYS A 456 -28.83 -19.68 -15.04
N ILE A 457 -29.05 -18.84 -16.05
CA ILE A 457 -29.00 -19.25 -17.47
C ILE A 457 -27.61 -19.76 -17.85
N LEU A 458 -26.55 -19.05 -17.42
CA LEU A 458 -25.17 -19.46 -17.68
C LEU A 458 -24.84 -20.81 -17.03
N THR A 459 -25.17 -20.97 -15.75
CA THR A 459 -24.93 -22.22 -15.01
C THR A 459 -25.70 -23.40 -15.59
N GLU A 460 -26.99 -23.21 -15.88
CA GLU A 460 -27.82 -24.28 -16.45
C GLU A 460 -27.35 -24.66 -17.86
N SER A 461 -27.04 -23.67 -18.70
CA SER A 461 -26.49 -23.91 -20.03
C SER A 461 -25.16 -24.66 -19.98
N GLY A 462 -24.25 -24.26 -19.08
CA GLY A 462 -22.99 -24.95 -18.86
C GLY A 462 -23.20 -26.41 -18.44
N ARG A 463 -24.12 -26.67 -17.51
CA ARG A 463 -24.49 -28.02 -17.07
C ARG A 463 -25.00 -28.88 -18.22
N GLN A 464 -25.90 -28.36 -19.04
CA GLN A 464 -26.46 -29.12 -20.16
C GLN A 464 -25.44 -29.37 -21.27
N LEU A 465 -24.53 -28.43 -21.54
CA LEU A 465 -23.41 -28.65 -22.46
C LEU A 465 -22.47 -29.75 -21.96
N ILE A 466 -22.22 -29.84 -20.65
CA ILE A 466 -21.43 -30.93 -20.06
C ILE A 466 -22.12 -32.28 -20.27
N ILE A 467 -23.44 -32.36 -20.02
CA ILE A 467 -24.23 -33.59 -20.24
C ILE A 467 -24.19 -34.00 -21.72
N PHE A 468 -24.48 -33.05 -22.62
CA PHE A 468 -24.44 -33.28 -24.06
C PHE A 468 -23.06 -33.75 -24.52
N GLY A 469 -21.99 -33.09 -24.08
CA GLY A 469 -20.61 -33.44 -24.40
C GLY A 469 -20.21 -34.84 -23.92
N LYS A 470 -20.64 -35.25 -22.72
CA LYS A 470 -20.41 -36.62 -22.20
C LYS A 470 -21.11 -37.66 -23.07
N ASN A 471 -22.37 -37.45 -23.41
CA ASN A 471 -23.12 -38.37 -24.27
C ASN A 471 -22.50 -38.49 -25.66
N LEU A 472 -22.06 -37.37 -26.23
CA LEU A 472 -21.38 -37.35 -27.51
C LEU A 472 -20.04 -38.09 -27.48
N LYS A 473 -19.28 -37.96 -26.38
CA LYS A 473 -18.05 -38.74 -26.18
C LYS A 473 -18.31 -40.24 -26.15
N ASN A 474 -19.33 -40.68 -25.42
CA ASN A 474 -19.71 -42.10 -25.37
C ASN A 474 -20.07 -42.64 -26.78
N LEU A 475 -20.74 -41.82 -27.60
CA LEU A 475 -21.08 -42.19 -28.98
C LEU A 475 -19.86 -42.27 -29.90
N ILE A 476 -18.87 -41.39 -29.72
CA ILE A 476 -17.59 -41.48 -30.46
C ILE A 476 -16.87 -42.79 -30.10
N GLU A 477 -16.79 -43.12 -28.81
CA GLU A 477 -16.15 -44.35 -28.35
C GLU A 477 -16.91 -45.61 -28.82
N ASP A 478 -18.24 -45.54 -28.91
CA ASP A 478 -19.07 -46.63 -29.42
C ASP A 478 -18.92 -46.83 -30.94
N PHE A 479 -18.84 -45.73 -31.71
CA PHE A 479 -18.55 -45.79 -33.14
C PHE A 479 -17.22 -46.50 -33.42
N ASP A 480 -16.20 -46.22 -32.62
CA ASP A 480 -14.87 -46.82 -32.76
C ASP A 480 -14.84 -48.34 -32.49
N LYS A 481 -15.87 -48.88 -31.85
CA LYS A 481 -16.05 -50.32 -31.62
C LYS A 481 -16.85 -51.01 -32.73
N SER A 482 -17.36 -50.29 -33.72
CA SER A 482 -18.14 -50.88 -34.81
C SER A 482 -17.34 -51.96 -35.57
N PRO A 483 -17.89 -53.16 -35.82
CA PRO A 483 -19.31 -53.53 -35.72
C PRO A 483 -19.78 -54.05 -34.35
N GLN A 484 -18.92 -54.19 -33.34
CA GLN A 484 -19.27 -54.62 -31.99
C GLN A 484 -19.77 -53.46 -31.10
N SER A 485 -20.44 -52.48 -31.70
CA SER A 485 -21.02 -51.36 -30.96
C SER A 485 -22.19 -51.80 -30.08
N GLU A 486 -22.33 -51.17 -28.92
CA GLU A 486 -23.32 -51.52 -27.90
C GLU A 486 -24.42 -50.46 -27.76
N ILE A 487 -24.17 -49.22 -28.21
CA ILE A 487 -25.12 -48.10 -28.07
C ILE A 487 -25.95 -47.94 -29.33
N ILE A 488 -25.31 -47.70 -30.48
CA ILE A 488 -25.97 -47.66 -31.79
C ILE A 488 -25.53 -48.88 -32.59
N ILE A 489 -26.50 -49.72 -32.98
CA ILE A 489 -26.23 -51.01 -33.62
C ILE A 489 -26.15 -50.94 -35.16
N ASN A 490 -26.42 -49.77 -35.74
CA ASN A 490 -26.44 -49.56 -37.19
C ASN A 490 -25.53 -48.41 -37.65
N TRP A 491 -24.35 -48.23 -37.03
CA TRP A 491 -23.42 -47.14 -37.38
C TRP A 491 -23.11 -47.00 -38.87
N LYS A 492 -23.03 -48.12 -39.61
CA LYS A 492 -22.83 -48.11 -41.07
C LYS A 492 -23.96 -47.37 -41.81
N GLU A 493 -25.21 -47.56 -41.41
CA GLU A 493 -26.37 -46.86 -42.01
C GLU A 493 -26.34 -45.37 -41.64
N VAL A 494 -26.00 -45.05 -40.38
CA VAL A 494 -25.90 -43.67 -39.89
C VAL A 494 -24.80 -42.91 -40.65
N ASP A 495 -23.63 -43.53 -40.85
CA ASP A 495 -22.50 -42.94 -41.56
C ASP A 495 -22.79 -42.74 -43.05
N GLN A 496 -23.46 -43.70 -43.69
CA GLN A 496 -23.90 -43.56 -45.09
C GLN A 496 -24.96 -42.47 -45.29
N ALA A 497 -25.80 -42.22 -44.29
CA ALA A 497 -26.86 -41.21 -44.35
C ALA A 497 -26.35 -39.80 -44.01
N ALA A 498 -25.10 -39.65 -43.60
CA ALA A 498 -24.54 -38.39 -43.17
C ALA A 498 -23.93 -37.60 -44.33
N GLU A 499 -24.03 -36.27 -44.24
CA GLU A 499 -23.19 -35.38 -45.02
C GLU A 499 -21.78 -35.39 -44.42
N GLY A 500 -20.86 -36.13 -45.07
CA GLY A 500 -19.51 -36.36 -44.57
C GLY A 500 -19.42 -37.51 -43.57
N LYS A 501 -18.26 -37.66 -42.91
CA LYS A 501 -18.04 -38.75 -41.94
C LYS A 501 -18.60 -38.39 -40.58
N VAL A 502 -19.47 -39.23 -40.03
CA VAL A 502 -20.18 -38.97 -38.77
C VAL A 502 -19.22 -38.83 -37.62
N ARG A 503 -18.21 -39.71 -37.55
CA ARG A 503 -17.19 -39.65 -36.50
C ARG A 503 -16.46 -38.32 -36.46
N GLU A 504 -16.05 -37.81 -37.62
CA GLU A 504 -15.32 -36.53 -37.71
C GLU A 504 -16.21 -35.38 -37.23
N ARG A 505 -17.49 -35.34 -37.65
CA ARG A 505 -18.48 -34.37 -37.17
C ARG A 505 -18.70 -34.44 -35.66
N MET A 506 -18.83 -35.66 -35.10
CA MET A 506 -18.98 -35.85 -33.65
C MET A 506 -17.76 -35.31 -32.89
N VAL A 507 -16.55 -35.61 -33.37
CA VAL A 507 -15.31 -35.14 -32.74
C VAL A 507 -15.19 -33.61 -32.82
N GLU A 508 -15.56 -32.99 -33.94
CA GLU A 508 -15.54 -31.53 -34.08
C GLU A 508 -16.52 -30.84 -33.14
N VAL A 509 -17.77 -31.31 -33.08
CA VAL A 509 -18.78 -30.78 -32.16
C VAL A 509 -18.33 -30.98 -30.71
N TYR A 510 -17.83 -32.16 -30.36
CA TYR A 510 -17.31 -32.43 -29.01
C TYR A 510 -16.17 -31.47 -28.64
N LYS A 511 -15.20 -31.25 -29.53
CA LYS A 511 -14.09 -30.31 -29.30
C LYS A 511 -14.59 -28.87 -29.08
N LYS A 512 -15.55 -28.40 -29.89
CA LYS A 512 -16.14 -27.07 -29.73
C LYS A 512 -16.87 -26.93 -28.40
N VAL A 513 -17.74 -27.89 -28.05
CA VAL A 513 -18.47 -27.93 -26.77
C VAL A 513 -17.51 -27.94 -25.60
N TYR A 514 -16.49 -28.80 -25.64
CA TYR A 514 -15.47 -28.89 -24.59
C TYR A 514 -14.69 -27.59 -24.41
N THR A 515 -14.23 -26.98 -25.50
CA THR A 515 -13.50 -25.69 -25.47
C THR A 515 -14.39 -24.57 -24.94
N PHE A 516 -15.68 -24.56 -25.28
CA PHE A 516 -16.63 -23.57 -24.80
C PHE A 516 -16.97 -23.75 -23.31
N ILE A 517 -17.05 -24.99 -22.82
CA ILE A 517 -17.18 -25.26 -21.37
C ILE A 517 -15.98 -24.69 -20.61
N GLN A 518 -14.75 -24.91 -21.12
CA GLN A 518 -13.54 -24.32 -20.52
C GLN A 518 -13.61 -22.80 -20.48
N LEU A 519 -14.11 -22.15 -21.54
CA LEU A 519 -14.30 -20.70 -21.57
C LEU A 519 -15.28 -20.24 -20.49
N LEU A 520 -16.45 -20.87 -20.37
CA LEU A 520 -17.44 -20.49 -19.35
C LEU A 520 -16.92 -20.69 -17.92
N GLN A 521 -16.13 -21.73 -17.67
CA GLN A 521 -15.51 -22.00 -16.36
C GLN A 521 -14.56 -20.88 -15.91
N LEU A 522 -14.01 -20.06 -16.81
CA LEU A 522 -13.21 -18.90 -16.42
C LEU A 522 -14.05 -17.76 -15.84
N PHE A 523 -15.36 -17.72 -16.12
CA PHE A 523 -16.26 -16.66 -15.66
C PHE A 523 -17.12 -17.08 -14.47
N VAL A 524 -17.52 -18.34 -14.43
CA VAL A 524 -18.26 -18.91 -13.30
C VAL A 524 -17.23 -19.28 -12.25
N LYS A 525 -17.11 -18.49 -11.17
CA LYS A 525 -16.35 -18.91 -9.98
C LYS A 525 -16.79 -20.32 -9.63
N GLU A 526 -15.86 -21.21 -9.30
CA GLU A 526 -16.20 -22.37 -8.47
C GLU A 526 -16.86 -21.80 -7.21
N GLU A 527 -18.19 -21.77 -7.18
CA GLU A 527 -18.92 -21.65 -5.93
C GLU A 527 -18.43 -22.84 -5.10
N GLY A 528 -17.68 -22.48 -4.06
CA GLY A 528 -16.92 -23.44 -3.27
C GLY A 528 -17.77 -24.61 -2.82
N LYS A 529 -17.15 -25.78 -2.87
CA LYS A 529 -17.39 -26.81 -1.88
C LYS A 529 -17.20 -26.26 -0.47
#